data_AF-A0AAX0VD19-F1
#
_entry.id   AF-A0AAX0VD19-F1
#
_cell.length_a   1.000
_cell.length_b   1.000
_cell.length_c   1.000
_cell.angle_alpha   90.00
_cell.angle_beta   90.00
_cell.angle_gamma   90.00
#
_symmetry.space_group_name_H-M   'P 1'
#
loop_
_entity.id
_entity.type
_entity.pdbx_description
1 polymer ?
#
loop_
_entity_poly.entity_id
_entity_poly.type
_entity_poly.pdbx_seq_one_letter_code
_entity_poly.pdbx_strand_id
1 'polypeptide(L)'
;MADIDFLNSGNQLFRTATQYEDVYNALANSLGLRNHDIFMIAVYLGVRSGKKESARNYQGKEFRPSYLSKKQQGVLYGLAFRDRLFKKEADFKDPELINDAKLLFNEYANQGAMIIRDTVLNGFDISQVGKKEQSEVARSIVQYLLKEKDATPF
;
A
#
# COMPACT_ATOMS: atom_id res chain seq x y z
N MET A 1 15.94 5.52 21.59
CA MET A 1 14.69 4.98 20.98
C MET A 1 14.75 4.89 19.44
N ALA A 2 15.90 5.13 18.78
CA ALA A 2 16.00 5.00 17.32
C ALA A 2 16.15 3.55 16.83
N ASP A 3 16.67 2.64 17.67
CA ASP A 3 16.97 1.23 17.29
C ASP A 3 15.78 0.27 17.25
N ILE A 4 14.57 0.73 17.57
CA ILE A 4 13.37 -0.12 17.70
C ILE A 4 12.43 0.04 16.50
N ASP A 5 12.67 1.04 15.65
CA ASP A 5 11.68 1.47 14.65
C ASP A 5 12.11 1.05 13.23
N PHE A 6 11.70 -0.16 12.80
CA PHE A 6 12.07 -0.66 11.47
C PHE A 6 11.43 0.17 10.34
N LEU A 7 10.31 0.85 10.58
CA LEU A 7 9.70 1.75 9.60
C LEU A 7 10.45 3.09 9.50
N ASN A 8 11.24 3.48 10.50
CA ASN A 8 12.14 4.63 10.45
C ASN A 8 13.62 4.28 10.19
N SER A 9 13.97 3.00 10.21
CA SER A 9 15.31 2.56 9.86
C SER A 9 15.57 2.77 8.36
N GLY A 10 16.58 3.59 8.04
CA GLY A 10 16.98 3.87 6.65
C GLY A 10 17.43 2.65 5.86
N ASN A 11 17.74 1.53 6.53
CA ASN A 11 18.25 0.30 5.91
C ASN A 11 17.15 -0.65 5.44
N GLN A 12 15.88 -0.38 5.77
CA GLN A 12 14.77 -1.23 5.38
C GLN A 12 14.27 -0.89 3.97
N LEU A 13 13.84 -1.93 3.25
CA LEU A 13 13.27 -1.82 1.92
C LEU A 13 11.96 -2.60 1.87
N PHE A 14 10.94 -2.00 1.25
CA PHE A 14 9.73 -2.69 0.86
C PHE A 14 9.79 -2.96 -0.63
N ARG A 15 9.39 -4.16 -1.02
CA ARG A 15 9.22 -4.57 -2.41
C ARG A 15 7.79 -5.02 -2.60
N THR A 16 7.12 -4.42 -3.57
CA THR A 16 5.72 -4.74 -3.88
C THR A 16 5.64 -5.95 -4.80
N ALA A 17 4.45 -6.50 -5.00
CA ALA A 17 4.27 -7.61 -5.91
C ALA A 17 4.42 -7.18 -7.38
N THR A 18 5.15 -7.96 -8.18
CA THR A 18 5.41 -7.63 -9.60
C THR A 18 4.12 -7.55 -10.42
N GLN A 19 3.12 -8.36 -10.09
CA GLN A 19 1.84 -8.41 -10.81
C GLN A 19 0.97 -7.15 -10.70
N TYR A 20 1.36 -6.17 -9.87
CA TYR A 20 0.67 -4.89 -9.73
C TYR A 20 1.55 -3.69 -10.11
N GLU A 21 2.74 -3.89 -10.70
CA GLU A 21 3.60 -2.78 -11.09
C GLU A 21 2.94 -1.79 -12.06
N ASP A 22 2.05 -2.30 -12.92
CA ASP A 22 1.22 -1.55 -13.85
C ASP A 22 0.35 -0.51 -13.11
N VAL A 23 -0.26 -0.90 -11.98
CA VAL A 23 -1.02 0.01 -11.11
C VAL A 23 -0.13 1.13 -10.58
N TYR A 24 1.08 0.79 -10.10
CA TYR A 24 2.02 1.79 -9.60
C TYR A 24 2.47 2.75 -10.70
N ASN A 25 2.79 2.23 -11.89
CA ASN A 25 3.19 3.06 -13.03
C ASN A 25 2.05 3.99 -13.45
N ALA A 26 0.83 3.47 -13.58
CA ALA A 26 -0.33 4.25 -13.98
C ALA A 26 -0.59 5.39 -13.00
N LEU A 27 -0.60 5.12 -11.69
CA LEU A 27 -0.82 6.15 -10.67
C LEU A 27 0.33 7.15 -10.55
N ALA A 28 1.57 6.70 -10.71
CA ALA A 28 2.73 7.59 -10.72
C ALA A 28 2.70 8.53 -11.93
N ASN A 29 2.41 8.01 -13.12
CA ASN A 29 2.38 8.79 -14.36
C ASN A 29 1.16 9.73 -14.42
N SER A 30 0.01 9.27 -13.92
CA SER A 30 -1.22 10.05 -13.97
C SER A 30 -1.31 11.12 -12.88
N LEU A 31 -0.91 10.78 -11.65
CA LEU A 31 -1.15 11.64 -10.49
C LEU A 31 0.14 12.18 -9.86
N GLY A 32 1.31 11.81 -10.39
CA GLY A 32 2.60 12.19 -9.81
C GLY A 32 2.84 11.57 -8.43
N LEU A 33 2.10 10.51 -8.08
CA LEU A 33 2.23 9.86 -6.78
C LEU A 33 3.52 9.05 -6.70
N ARG A 34 4.13 9.04 -5.52
CA ARG A 34 5.32 8.25 -5.23
C ARG A 34 4.92 6.84 -4.81
N ASN A 35 5.82 5.86 -4.99
CA ASN A 35 5.55 4.45 -4.67
C ASN A 35 5.00 4.23 -3.26
N HIS A 36 5.54 4.92 -2.23
CA HIS A 36 5.06 4.77 -0.86
C HIS A 36 3.66 5.36 -0.66
N ASP A 37 3.31 6.43 -1.36
CA ASP A 37 1.98 7.04 -1.31
C ASP A 37 0.95 6.11 -1.97
N ILE A 38 1.30 5.55 -3.15
CA ILE A 38 0.49 4.54 -3.85
C ILE A 38 0.30 3.29 -2.98
N PHE A 39 1.40 2.80 -2.37
CA PHE A 39 1.36 1.66 -1.47
C PHE A 39 0.40 1.90 -0.31
N MET A 40 0.46 3.07 0.34
CA MET A 40 -0.43 3.38 1.45
C MET A 40 -1.90 3.47 1.02
N ILE A 41 -2.20 4.08 -0.14
CA ILE A 41 -3.56 4.08 -0.71
C ILE A 41 -4.05 2.63 -0.88
N ALA A 42 -3.23 1.77 -1.47
CA ALA A 42 -3.56 0.38 -1.68
C ALA A 42 -3.75 -0.38 -0.34
N VAL A 43 -2.89 -0.17 0.66
CA VAL A 43 -3.08 -0.73 2.00
C VAL A 43 -4.43 -0.33 2.58
N TYR A 44 -4.79 0.96 2.55
CA TYR A 44 -6.08 1.40 3.08
C TYR A 44 -7.27 0.71 2.41
N LEU A 45 -7.23 0.59 1.08
CA LEU A 45 -8.28 -0.07 0.30
C LEU A 45 -8.38 -1.57 0.63
N GLY A 46 -7.24 -2.26 0.70
CA GLY A 46 -7.23 -3.68 1.04
C GLY A 46 -7.75 -3.93 2.45
N VAL A 47 -7.25 -3.17 3.42
CA VAL A 47 -7.71 -3.22 4.81
C VAL A 47 -9.21 -2.97 4.90
N ARG A 48 -9.72 -1.96 4.18
CA ARG A 48 -11.14 -1.63 4.16
C ARG A 48 -11.99 -2.76 3.58
N SER A 49 -11.50 -3.43 2.54
CA SER A 49 -12.19 -4.57 1.94
C SER A 49 -12.25 -5.80 2.85
N GLY A 50 -11.49 -5.80 3.96
CA GLY A 50 -11.38 -6.93 4.88
C GLY A 50 -10.63 -8.14 4.31
N LYS A 51 -9.99 -8.00 3.14
CA LYS A 51 -9.31 -9.08 2.42
C LYS A 51 -7.81 -8.82 2.32
N LYS A 52 -7.07 -9.91 2.18
CA LYS A 52 -5.63 -9.98 1.95
C LYS A 52 -5.41 -10.80 0.69
N GLU A 53 -4.44 -10.40 -0.11
CA GLU A 53 -4.09 -11.12 -1.33
C GLU A 53 -2.58 -11.40 -1.36
N SER A 54 -2.19 -12.67 -1.32
CA SER A 54 -0.79 -13.05 -1.47
C SER A 54 -0.35 -12.92 -2.95
N ALA A 55 0.94 -12.72 -3.18
CA ALA A 55 1.48 -12.62 -4.54
C ALA A 55 2.44 -13.77 -4.87
N ARG A 56 2.64 -14.00 -6.18
CA ARG A 56 3.60 -15.01 -6.66
C ARG A 56 5.05 -14.66 -6.31
N ASN A 57 5.38 -13.36 -6.32
CA ASN A 57 6.68 -12.84 -5.92
C ASN A 57 6.58 -11.36 -5.53
N TYR A 58 7.62 -10.86 -4.84
CA TYR A 58 7.75 -9.48 -4.39
C TYR A 58 9.01 -8.82 -4.98
N GLN A 59 9.07 -8.76 -6.31
CA GLN A 59 10.15 -8.10 -7.07
C GLN A 59 9.66 -6.88 -7.85
N GLY A 60 8.56 -6.27 -7.39
CA GLY A 60 7.94 -5.11 -8.01
C GLY A 60 8.62 -3.80 -7.61
N LYS A 61 7.80 -2.75 -7.46
CA LYS A 61 8.28 -1.42 -7.06
C LYS A 61 8.90 -1.45 -5.68
N GLU A 62 9.94 -0.66 -5.52
CA GLU A 62 10.67 -0.53 -4.27
C GLU A 62 10.47 0.87 -3.65
N PHE A 63 10.47 0.92 -2.32
CA PHE A 63 10.60 2.16 -1.56
C PHE A 63 11.16 1.90 -0.15
N ARG A 64 11.75 2.94 0.44
CA ARG A 64 12.20 2.90 1.84
C ARG A 64 11.04 3.29 2.76
N PRO A 65 10.77 2.53 3.84
CA PRO A 65 9.74 2.87 4.82
C PRO A 65 9.95 4.24 5.48
N SER A 66 11.20 4.71 5.55
CA SER A 66 11.53 6.04 6.06
C SER A 66 10.93 7.19 5.23
N TYR A 67 10.44 6.92 4.02
CA TYR A 67 9.69 7.90 3.21
C TYR A 67 8.23 8.07 3.67
N LEU A 68 7.71 7.13 4.47
CA LEU A 68 6.37 7.24 5.04
C LEU A 68 6.33 8.35 6.09
N SER A 69 5.25 9.12 6.08
CA SER A 69 4.94 10.06 7.16
C SER A 69 4.68 9.31 8.48
N LYS A 70 4.85 9.99 9.63
CA LYS A 70 4.53 9.42 10.95
C LYS A 70 3.10 8.88 11.05
N LYS A 71 2.13 9.50 10.36
CA LYS A 71 0.74 9.04 10.30
C LYS A 71 0.62 7.71 9.53
N GLN A 72 1.25 7.60 8.36
CA GLN A 72 1.27 6.36 7.57
C GLN A 72 1.97 5.22 8.33
N GLN A 73 3.08 5.53 9.02
CA GLN A 73 3.76 4.56 9.88
C GLN A 73 2.87 4.09 11.04
N GLY A 74 2.18 5.01 11.71
CA GLY A 74 1.24 4.68 12.79
C GLY A 74 0.12 3.75 12.32
N VAL A 75 -0.37 3.93 11.09
CA VAL A 75 -1.35 3.02 10.48
C VAL A 75 -0.76 1.62 10.30
N LEU A 76 0.42 1.49 9.71
CA LEU A 76 1.07 0.18 9.54
C LEU A 76 1.32 -0.52 10.89
N TYR A 77 1.78 0.22 11.90
CA TYR A 77 1.91 -0.34 13.25
C TYR A 77 0.56 -0.77 13.83
N GLY A 78 -0.49 0.05 13.69
CA GLY A 78 -1.85 -0.30 14.10
C GLY A 78 -2.36 -1.58 13.44
N LEU A 79 -2.05 -1.79 12.16
CA LEU A 79 -2.38 -3.02 11.44
C LEU A 79 -1.64 -4.24 12.01
N ALA A 80 -0.34 -4.12 12.25
CA ALA A 80 0.44 -5.22 12.84
C ALA A 80 -0.07 -5.61 14.25
N PHE A 81 -0.50 -4.63 15.05
CA PHE A 81 -1.15 -4.90 16.34
C PHE A 81 -2.53 -5.56 16.17
N ARG A 82 -3.38 -5.03 15.28
CA ARG A 82 -4.72 -5.57 15.00
C ARG A 82 -4.67 -7.02 14.56
N ASP A 83 -3.74 -7.35 13.66
CA ASP A 83 -3.49 -8.70 13.16
C ASP A 83 -2.60 -9.54 14.11
N ARG A 84 -2.32 -9.03 15.33
CA ARG A 84 -1.65 -9.72 16.44
C ARG A 84 -0.21 -10.18 16.14
N LEU A 85 0.47 -9.55 15.17
CA LEU A 85 1.89 -9.79 14.88
C LEU A 85 2.77 -9.23 16.00
N PHE A 86 2.52 -7.99 16.40
CA PHE A 86 3.20 -7.36 17.53
C PHE A 86 2.28 -7.35 18.75
N LYS A 87 2.83 -7.72 19.91
CA LYS A 87 2.13 -7.79 21.20
C LYS A 87 2.89 -7.05 22.29
N LYS A 88 4.20 -6.89 22.15
CA LYS A 88 5.09 -6.24 23.12
C LYS A 88 6.25 -5.53 22.42
N GLU A 89 6.93 -4.65 23.14
CA GLU A 89 8.05 -3.85 22.61
C GLU A 89 9.22 -4.68 22.05
N ALA A 90 9.46 -5.87 22.60
CA ALA A 90 10.53 -6.75 22.12
C ALA A 90 10.30 -7.23 20.68
N ASP A 91 9.04 -7.35 20.25
CA ASP A 91 8.67 -7.89 18.95
C ASP A 91 9.13 -6.99 17.79
N PHE A 92 9.32 -5.69 18.05
CA PHE A 92 9.80 -4.72 17.07
C PHE A 92 11.27 -4.90 16.67
N LYS A 93 12.01 -5.75 17.38
CA LYS A 93 13.40 -6.11 17.08
C LYS A 93 13.53 -7.49 16.46
N ASP A 94 12.44 -8.26 16.40
CA ASP A 94 12.44 -9.61 15.86
C ASP A 94 12.42 -9.56 14.32
N PRO A 95 13.49 -10.00 13.64
CA PRO A 95 13.56 -9.96 12.19
C PRO A 95 12.46 -10.79 11.51
N GLU A 96 12.02 -11.88 12.13
CA GLU A 96 10.96 -12.73 11.58
C GLU A 96 9.63 -11.99 11.63
N LEU A 97 9.26 -11.43 12.79
CA LEU A 97 8.02 -10.65 12.93
C LEU A 97 8.03 -9.37 12.08
N ILE A 98 9.19 -8.74 11.88
CA ILE A 98 9.34 -7.62 10.96
C ILE A 98 9.04 -8.05 9.52
N ASN A 99 9.57 -9.21 9.09
CA ASN A 99 9.30 -9.73 7.75
C ASN A 99 7.84 -10.15 7.59
N ASP A 100 7.23 -10.74 8.60
CA ASP A 100 5.80 -11.06 8.62
C ASP A 100 4.94 -9.79 8.54
N ALA A 101 5.33 -8.72 9.23
CA ALA A 101 4.64 -7.43 9.15
C ALA A 101 4.74 -6.84 7.74
N LYS A 102 5.92 -6.88 7.12
CA LYS A 102 6.10 -6.46 5.72
C LYS A 102 5.24 -7.26 4.76
N LEU A 103 5.16 -8.58 4.97
CA LEU A 103 4.32 -9.46 4.17
C LEU A 103 2.85 -9.09 4.35
N LEU A 104 2.38 -8.98 5.59
CA LEU A 104 1.01 -8.56 5.92
C LEU A 104 0.62 -7.25 5.22
N PHE A 105 1.49 -6.23 5.30
CA PHE A 105 1.22 -4.94 4.67
C PHE A 105 1.15 -5.07 3.15
N ASN A 106 2.04 -5.88 2.57
CA ASN A 106 2.00 -6.18 1.15
C ASN A 106 0.72 -6.92 0.75
N GLU A 107 0.22 -7.86 1.54
CA GLU A 107 -1.01 -8.59 1.22
C GLU A 107 -2.25 -7.68 1.21
N TYR A 108 -2.32 -6.74 2.15
CA TYR A 108 -3.33 -5.68 2.09
C TYR A 108 -3.12 -4.75 0.89
N ALA A 109 -1.88 -4.34 0.61
CA ALA A 109 -1.58 -3.51 -0.55
C ALA A 109 -1.95 -4.21 -1.87
N ASN A 110 -1.69 -5.51 -2.00
CA ASN A 110 -2.03 -6.31 -3.16
C ASN A 110 -3.55 -6.32 -3.40
N GLN A 111 -4.33 -6.55 -2.34
CA GLN A 111 -5.79 -6.50 -2.43
C GLN A 111 -6.27 -5.12 -2.89
N GLY A 112 -5.71 -4.04 -2.33
CA GLY A 112 -6.05 -2.68 -2.75
C GLY A 112 -5.61 -2.36 -4.18
N ALA A 113 -4.45 -2.84 -4.60
CA ALA A 113 -3.95 -2.66 -5.96
C ALA A 113 -4.84 -3.40 -6.97
N MET A 114 -5.32 -4.60 -6.64
CA MET A 114 -6.32 -5.31 -7.42
C MET A 114 -7.62 -4.51 -7.53
N ILE A 115 -8.12 -3.94 -6.43
CA ILE A 115 -9.31 -3.07 -6.45
C ILE A 115 -9.09 -1.87 -7.38
N ILE A 116 -7.94 -1.21 -7.28
CA ILE A 116 -7.59 -0.08 -8.15
C ILE A 116 -7.59 -0.52 -9.61
N ARG A 117 -6.89 -1.62 -9.93
CA ARG A 117 -6.80 -2.14 -11.30
C ARG A 117 -8.19 -2.46 -11.87
N ASP A 118 -8.99 -3.22 -11.13
CA ASP A 118 -10.22 -3.83 -11.64
C ASP A 118 -11.44 -2.90 -11.55
N THR A 119 -11.35 -1.82 -10.76
CA THR A 119 -12.46 -0.89 -10.55
C THR A 119 -12.16 0.52 -11.02
N VAL A 120 -10.99 1.05 -10.67
CA VAL A 120 -10.62 2.45 -10.95
C VAL A 120 -10.01 2.58 -12.34
N LEU A 121 -9.08 1.69 -12.68
CA LEU A 121 -8.38 1.69 -13.96
C LEU A 121 -9.09 0.83 -15.02
N ASN A 122 -10.24 0.27 -14.69
CA ASN A 122 -11.03 -0.53 -15.61
C ASN A 122 -11.50 0.33 -16.80
N GLY A 123 -11.16 -0.09 -18.01
CA GLY A 123 -11.44 0.64 -19.24
C GLY A 123 -10.36 1.66 -19.65
N PHE A 124 -9.32 1.86 -18.83
CA PHE A 124 -8.12 2.60 -19.23
C PHE A 124 -7.09 1.63 -19.81
N ASP A 125 -6.39 2.05 -20.87
CA ASP A 125 -5.19 1.34 -21.30
C ASP A 125 -4.06 1.65 -20.32
N ILE A 126 -3.90 0.79 -19.31
CA ILE A 126 -2.92 0.94 -18.22
C ILE A 126 -1.49 1.08 -18.76
N SER A 127 -1.21 0.56 -19.97
CA SER A 127 0.09 0.69 -20.62
C SER A 127 0.35 2.06 -21.24
N GLN A 128 -0.71 2.86 -21.45
CA GLN A 128 -0.65 4.17 -22.11
C GLN A 128 -1.22 5.33 -21.28
N VAL A 129 -1.63 5.10 -20.03
CA VAL A 129 -2.13 6.16 -19.13
C VAL A 129 -1.10 7.29 -19.06
N GLY A 130 -1.46 8.42 -19.67
CA GLY A 130 -0.60 9.58 -19.85
C GLY A 130 -1.22 10.85 -19.28
N LYS A 131 -0.66 12.00 -19.68
CA LYS A 131 -1.13 13.32 -19.21
C LYS A 131 -2.60 13.62 -19.56
N LYS A 132 -3.16 12.99 -20.59
CA LYS A 132 -4.52 13.26 -21.06
C LYS A 132 -5.59 12.62 -20.18
N GLU A 133 -5.34 11.43 -19.61
CA GLU A 133 -6.30 10.76 -18.73
C GLU A 133 -6.14 11.12 -17.24
N GLN A 134 -5.20 12.01 -16.87
CA GLN A 134 -4.92 12.33 -15.45
C GLN A 134 -6.15 12.77 -14.67
N SER A 135 -6.93 13.69 -15.24
CA SER A 135 -8.15 14.20 -14.61
C SER A 135 -9.22 13.11 -14.44
N GLU A 136 -9.29 12.15 -15.37
CA GLU A 136 -10.26 11.07 -15.35
C GLU A 136 -9.87 9.98 -14.35
N VAL A 137 -8.58 9.62 -14.29
CA VAL A 137 -8.05 8.70 -13.27
C VAL A 137 -8.19 9.31 -11.88
N ALA A 138 -7.83 10.58 -11.70
CA ALA A 138 -8.01 11.30 -10.44
C ALA A 138 -9.47 11.28 -9.99
N ARG A 139 -10.38 11.63 -10.91
CA ARG A 139 -11.82 11.63 -10.66
C ARG A 139 -12.31 10.24 -10.29
N SER A 140 -11.87 9.20 -10.98
CA SER A 140 -12.30 7.82 -10.72
C SER A 140 -11.86 7.34 -9.33
N ILE A 141 -10.63 7.67 -8.91
CA ILE A 141 -10.15 7.37 -7.55
C ILE A 141 -10.97 8.13 -6.51
N VAL A 142 -11.15 9.44 -6.69
CA VAL A 142 -11.91 10.26 -5.74
C VAL A 142 -13.36 9.77 -5.64
N GLN A 143 -14.00 9.46 -6.77
CA GLN A 143 -15.35 8.90 -6.79
C GLN A 143 -15.44 7.56 -6.08
N TYR A 144 -14.46 6.68 -6.29
CA TYR A 144 -14.39 5.41 -5.58
C TYR A 144 -14.24 5.64 -4.07
N LEU A 145 -13.29 6.46 -3.64
CA LEU A 145 -13.07 6.75 -2.22
C LEU A 145 -14.29 7.42 -1.55
N LEU A 146 -15.01 8.28 -2.28
CA LEU A 146 -16.24 8.91 -1.78
C LEU A 146 -17.39 7.89 -1.65
N LYS A 147 -17.60 7.02 -2.64
CA LYS A 147 -18.59 5.93 -2.54
C LYS A 147 -18.29 5.01 -1.37
N GLU A 148 -17.00 4.70 -1.20
CA GLU A 148 -16.55 3.87 -0.12
C GLU A 148 -16.79 4.57 1.23
N LYS A 149 -16.57 5.89 1.39
CA LYS A 149 -16.74 6.63 2.65
C LYS A 149 -18.08 6.36 3.36
N ASP A 150 -19.15 6.13 2.62
CA ASP A 150 -20.48 5.87 3.17
C ASP A 150 -20.65 4.42 3.68
N ALA A 151 -19.75 3.50 3.30
CA ALA A 151 -19.67 2.14 3.80
C ALA A 151 -18.81 2.09 5.07
N THR A 152 -19.47 2.22 6.23
CA THR A 152 -19.02 2.01 7.63
C THR A 152 -17.61 2.53 8.02
N PRO A 153 -17.48 3.43 9.02
CA PRO A 153 -16.17 3.90 9.47
C PRO A 153 -15.37 2.79 10.17
N PHE A 154 -14.06 2.86 9.99
CA PHE A 154 -13.02 2.16 10.76
C PHE A 154 -13.16 2.34 12.27
#